data_AF-A0A1F5VUW2-F1
#
_entry.id   AF-A0A1F5VUW2-F1
#
_cell.length_a   1.000
_cell.length_b   1.000
_cell.length_c   1.000
_cell.angle_alpha   90.00
_cell.angle_beta   90.00
_cell.angle_gamma   90.00
#
_symmetry.space_group_name_H-M   'P 1'
#
loop_
_entity.id
_entity.type
_entity.pdbx_description
1 polymer ?
#
loop_
_entity_poly.entity_id
_entity_poly.type
_entity_poly.pdbx_seq_one_letter_code
_entity_poly.pdbx_strand_id
1 'polypeptide(L)'
;MRRRKLYIFVEGHDDVWFFERIVKPHLVHYYRRVFIIQHARLSTKKKYNYIRSMHEMRADYLFVVDIDYFPCVRAKKEDIVGYLRIIDSRAIVVVIKEIESWYLAGIGNHRSRKLQLPVLESTDDITKEDFNALIPPKFRSRRDFMNELLKHYDITIAIQKNKSFAYFWQ
;
A
#
# COMPACT_ATOMS: atom_id res chain seq x y z
N MET A 1 -3.84 -19.11 -22.28
CA MET A 1 -3.84 -18.84 -20.82
C MET A 1 -4.77 -17.68 -20.50
N ARG A 2 -5.60 -17.84 -19.46
CA ARG A 2 -6.72 -16.97 -19.09
C ARG A 2 -6.23 -15.56 -18.76
N ARG A 3 -6.74 -14.55 -19.47
CA ARG A 3 -6.42 -13.12 -19.38
C ARG A 3 -6.86 -12.55 -18.01
N ARG A 4 -6.11 -12.78 -16.94
CA ARG A 4 -6.49 -12.32 -15.60
C ARG A 4 -6.28 -10.81 -15.47
N LYS A 5 -7.32 -10.13 -15.00
CA LYS A 5 -7.28 -8.73 -14.56
C LYS A 5 -7.12 -8.76 -13.05
N LEU A 6 -6.31 -7.87 -12.51
CA LEU A 6 -6.18 -7.64 -11.09
C LEU A 6 -6.77 -6.27 -10.74
N TYR A 7 -7.56 -6.22 -9.67
CA TYR A 7 -8.11 -4.99 -9.12
C TYR A 7 -7.58 -4.78 -7.70
N ILE A 8 -6.84 -3.71 -7.46
CA ILE A 8 -6.27 -3.39 -6.16
C ILE A 8 -7.04 -2.20 -5.60
N PHE A 9 -7.80 -2.46 -4.54
CA PHE A 9 -8.49 -1.42 -3.79
C PHE A 9 -7.54 -0.86 -2.75
N VAL A 10 -7.34 0.45 -2.74
CA VAL A 10 -6.50 1.16 -1.76
C VAL A 10 -7.27 2.30 -1.10
N GLU A 11 -6.90 2.71 0.12
CA GLU A 11 -7.70 3.67 0.89
C GLU A 11 -7.61 5.10 0.34
N GLY A 12 -6.40 5.65 0.32
CA GLY A 12 -6.11 7.04 0.07
C GLY A 12 -5.51 7.33 -1.30
N HIS A 13 -5.22 8.61 -1.53
CA HIS A 13 -4.57 9.06 -2.75
C HIS A 13 -3.08 8.70 -2.78
N ASP A 14 -2.43 8.73 -1.63
CA ASP A 14 -1.01 8.38 -1.50
C ASP A 14 -0.78 6.90 -1.80
N ASP A 15 -1.68 6.02 -1.35
CA ASP A 15 -1.66 4.61 -1.69
C ASP A 15 -1.76 4.39 -3.20
N VAL A 16 -2.65 5.12 -3.88
CA VAL A 16 -2.76 5.04 -5.34
C VAL A 16 -1.41 5.31 -6.00
N TRP A 17 -0.69 6.32 -5.52
CA TRP A 17 0.61 6.68 -6.07
C TRP A 17 1.69 5.64 -5.81
N PHE A 18 1.77 5.13 -4.58
CA PHE A 18 2.70 4.07 -4.23
C PHE A 18 2.44 2.84 -5.11
N PHE A 19 1.19 2.39 -5.16
CA PHE A 19 0.82 1.20 -5.92
C PHE A 19 1.00 1.40 -7.43
N GLU A 20 0.70 2.56 -7.99
CA GLU A 20 0.91 2.84 -9.42
C GLU A 20 2.39 2.80 -9.80
N ARG A 21 3.30 3.25 -8.91
CA ARG A 21 4.73 3.37 -9.24
C ARG A 21 5.61 2.20 -8.82
N ILE A 22 5.25 1.50 -7.75
CA ILE A 22 6.09 0.43 -7.18
C ILE A 22 5.48 -0.94 -7.45
N VAL A 23 4.20 -1.11 -7.08
CA VAL A 23 3.54 -2.42 -7.09
C VAL A 23 3.08 -2.80 -8.50
N LYS A 24 2.38 -1.90 -9.19
CA LYS A 24 1.79 -2.15 -10.50
C LYS A 24 2.82 -2.53 -11.57
N PRO A 25 3.99 -1.87 -11.69
CA PRO A 25 5.02 -2.28 -12.66
C PRO A 25 5.49 -3.71 -12.44
N HIS A 26 5.52 -4.19 -11.20
CA HIS A 26 5.84 -5.59 -10.91
C HIS A 26 4.70 -6.52 -11.32
N LEU A 27 3.45 -6.17 -10.99
CA LEU A 27 2.29 -7.03 -11.22
C LEU A 27 1.87 -7.13 -12.68
N VAL A 28 2.15 -6.14 -13.54
CA VAL A 28 1.84 -6.23 -14.97
C VAL A 28 2.63 -7.31 -15.71
N HIS A 29 3.69 -7.86 -15.10
CA HIS A 29 4.38 -9.04 -15.62
C HIS A 29 3.57 -10.34 -15.43
N TYR A 30 2.68 -10.37 -14.43
CA TYR A 30 1.85 -11.55 -14.11
C TYR A 30 0.39 -11.38 -14.55
N TYR A 31 -0.08 -10.13 -14.67
CA TYR A 31 -1.46 -9.78 -15.00
C TYR A 31 -1.53 -8.96 -16.28
N ARG A 32 -2.50 -9.25 -17.14
CA ARG A 32 -2.70 -8.51 -18.40
C ARG A 32 -3.03 -7.04 -18.14
N ARG A 33 -3.82 -6.78 -17.10
CA ARG A 33 -4.19 -5.44 -16.65
C ARG A 33 -4.29 -5.43 -15.14
N VAL A 34 -3.73 -4.39 -14.54
CA VAL A 34 -3.83 -4.09 -13.12
C VAL A 34 -4.54 -2.75 -13.00
N PHE A 35 -5.63 -2.72 -12.24
CA PHE A 35 -6.42 -1.54 -11.96
C PHE A 35 -6.27 -1.17 -10.50
N ILE A 36 -6.04 0.11 -10.22
CA ILE A 36 -5.97 0.62 -8.85
C ILE A 36 -7.23 1.46 -8.61
N ILE A 37 -7.95 1.15 -7.54
CA ILE A 37 -9.23 1.78 -7.20
C ILE A 37 -9.11 2.37 -5.79
N GLN A 38 -9.25 3.69 -5.68
CA GLN A 38 -9.36 4.33 -4.38
C GLN A 38 -10.75 4.04 -3.76
N HIS A 39 -10.79 3.36 -2.61
CA HIS A 39 -12.03 2.90 -2.00
C HIS A 39 -12.51 3.73 -0.80
N ALA A 40 -11.69 4.55 -0.15
CA ALA A 40 -12.16 5.34 1.01
C ALA A 40 -13.32 6.28 0.67
N ARG A 41 -13.41 6.73 -0.58
CA ARG A 41 -14.51 7.59 -1.08
C ARG A 41 -15.75 6.81 -1.54
N LEU A 42 -15.71 5.48 -1.50
CA LEU A 42 -16.80 4.63 -1.93
C LEU A 42 -17.68 4.25 -0.74
N SER A 43 -19.00 4.37 -0.91
CA SER A 43 -19.94 3.82 0.06
C SER A 43 -19.79 2.29 0.16
N THR A 44 -20.16 1.71 1.30
CA THR A 44 -20.15 0.25 1.50
C THR A 44 -20.90 -0.50 0.39
N LYS A 45 -22.04 0.04 -0.06
CA LYS A 45 -22.80 -0.51 -1.20
C LYS A 45 -22.00 -0.53 -2.50
N LYS A 46 -21.22 0.53 -2.79
CA LYS A 46 -20.35 0.57 -3.97
C LYS A 46 -19.21 -0.44 -3.84
N LYS A 47 -18.54 -0.51 -2.68
CA LYS A 47 -17.49 -1.50 -2.41
C LYS A 47 -18.01 -2.93 -2.62
N TYR A 48 -19.18 -3.23 -2.05
CA TYR A 48 -19.87 -4.51 -2.24
C TYR A 48 -20.12 -4.81 -3.72
N ASN A 49 -20.70 -3.87 -4.47
CA ASN A 49 -20.98 -4.09 -5.89
C ASN A 49 -19.72 -4.32 -6.73
N TYR A 50 -18.61 -3.64 -6.40
CA TYR A 50 -17.33 -3.89 -7.03
C TYR A 50 -16.85 -5.32 -6.78
N ILE A 51 -16.82 -5.77 -5.51
CA ILE A 51 -16.40 -7.12 -5.14
C ILE A 51 -17.29 -8.17 -5.82
N ARG A 52 -18.61 -7.96 -5.81
CA ARG A 52 -19.57 -8.84 -6.52
C ARG A 52 -19.24 -8.96 -8.01
N SER A 53 -18.96 -7.83 -8.66
CA SER A 53 -18.58 -7.81 -10.08
C SER A 53 -17.28 -8.56 -10.34
N MET A 54 -16.29 -8.49 -9.42
CA MET A 54 -15.04 -9.23 -9.56
C MET A 54 -15.26 -10.74 -9.50
N HIS A 55 -16.12 -11.21 -8.59
CA HIS A 55 -16.53 -12.62 -8.51
C HIS A 55 -17.21 -13.09 -9.80
N GLU A 56 -18.19 -12.33 -10.31
CA GLU A 56 -18.91 -12.63 -11.55
C GLU A 56 -17.96 -12.70 -12.76
N MET A 57 -17.02 -11.75 -12.85
CA MET A 57 -16.02 -11.70 -13.91
C MET A 57 -14.88 -12.72 -13.75
N ARG A 58 -14.80 -13.40 -12.61
CA ARG A 58 -13.65 -14.24 -12.21
C ARG A 58 -12.32 -13.46 -12.32
N ALA A 59 -12.35 -12.20 -11.88
CA ALA A 59 -11.18 -11.34 -11.79
C ALA A 59 -10.54 -11.47 -10.40
N ASP A 60 -9.21 -11.36 -10.36
CA ASP A 60 -8.49 -11.36 -9.10
C ASP A 60 -8.56 -9.95 -8.49
N TYR A 61 -8.56 -9.86 -7.16
CA TYR A 61 -8.56 -8.56 -6.47
C TYR A 61 -7.80 -8.62 -5.16
N LEU A 62 -7.28 -7.46 -4.74
CA LEU A 62 -6.68 -7.23 -3.43
C LEU A 62 -7.39 -6.04 -2.78
N PHE A 63 -7.68 -6.15 -1.50
CA PHE A 63 -8.32 -5.10 -0.70
C PHE A 63 -7.35 -4.64 0.38
N VAL A 64 -6.67 -3.54 0.09
CA VAL A 64 -5.61 -2.97 0.93
C VAL A 64 -6.24 -1.96 1.88
N VAL A 65 -5.89 -2.11 3.16
CA VAL A 65 -6.35 -1.28 4.26
C VAL A 65 -5.22 -1.02 5.25
N ASP A 66 -5.29 0.09 5.95
CA ASP A 66 -4.42 0.34 7.11
C ASP A 66 -4.96 -0.39 8.33
N ILE A 67 -4.07 -0.75 9.28
CA ILE A 67 -4.49 -1.40 10.53
C ILE A 67 -5.22 -0.42 11.46
N ASP A 68 -5.00 0.88 11.32
CA ASP A 68 -5.52 1.94 12.18
C ASP A 68 -5.28 1.63 13.68
N TYR A 69 -6.35 1.63 14.48
CA TYR A 69 -6.37 1.35 15.91
C TYR A 69 -6.68 -0.12 16.24
N PHE A 70 -6.76 -1.01 15.23
CA PHE A 70 -7.08 -2.41 15.48
C PHE A 70 -5.91 -3.12 16.19
N PRO A 71 -6.19 -3.98 17.18
CA PRO A 71 -5.15 -4.61 17.99
C PRO A 71 -4.30 -5.62 17.22
N CYS A 72 -4.80 -6.16 16.11
CA CYS A 72 -4.06 -7.07 15.25
C CYS A 72 -4.69 -7.18 13.84
N VAL A 73 -3.91 -7.72 12.90
CA VAL A 73 -4.34 -8.01 11.51
C VAL A 73 -5.60 -8.85 11.46
N ARG A 74 -5.74 -9.85 12.35
CA ARG A 74 -6.93 -10.72 12.38
C ARG A 74 -8.20 -9.93 12.72
N ALA A 75 -8.15 -9.10 13.75
CA ALA A 75 -9.28 -8.27 14.16
C ALA A 75 -9.71 -7.32 13.04
N LYS A 76 -8.75 -6.70 12.33
CA LYS A 76 -9.04 -5.85 11.16
C LYS A 76 -9.72 -6.64 10.02
N LYS A 77 -9.23 -7.85 9.72
CA LYS A 77 -9.84 -8.71 8.70
C LYS A 77 -11.26 -9.13 9.06
N GLU A 78 -11.50 -9.50 10.32
CA GLU A 78 -12.83 -9.89 10.81
C GLU A 78 -13.84 -8.74 10.71
N ASP A 79 -13.45 -7.51 11.07
CA ASP A 79 -14.27 -6.32 10.89
C ASP A 79 -14.68 -6.11 9.43
N ILE A 80 -13.70 -6.17 8.52
CA ILE A 80 -13.93 -6.01 7.07
C ILE A 80 -14.85 -7.09 6.52
N VAL A 81 -14.65 -8.34 6.90
CA VAL A 81 -15.54 -9.44 6.51
C VAL A 81 -16.94 -9.22 7.07
N GLY A 82 -17.07 -8.68 8.28
CA GLY A 82 -18.35 -8.37 8.92
C GLY A 82 -19.21 -7.41 8.11
N TYR A 83 -18.63 -6.30 7.62
CA TYR A 83 -19.37 -5.29 6.85
C TYR A 83 -19.34 -5.51 5.32
N LEU A 84 -18.36 -6.24 4.78
CA LEU A 84 -18.27 -6.65 3.36
C LEU A 84 -18.34 -8.18 3.23
N ARG A 85 -19.45 -8.77 3.67
CA ARG A 85 -19.70 -10.23 3.77
C ARG A 85 -19.28 -11.14 2.59
N ILE A 86 -19.15 -10.60 1.38
CA ILE A 86 -18.76 -11.35 0.18
C ILE A 86 -17.26 -11.29 -0.13
N ILE A 87 -16.49 -10.55 0.65
CA ILE A 87 -15.05 -10.41 0.46
C ILE A 87 -14.34 -11.71 0.87
N ASP A 88 -13.36 -12.16 0.08
CA ASP A 88 -12.47 -13.23 0.50
C ASP A 88 -11.46 -12.65 1.50
N SER A 89 -11.39 -13.21 2.71
CA SER A 89 -10.46 -12.76 3.76
C SER A 89 -8.98 -12.87 3.35
N ARG A 90 -8.68 -13.74 2.38
CA ARG A 90 -7.34 -13.88 1.78
C ARG A 90 -7.00 -12.75 0.81
N ALA A 91 -8.01 -12.09 0.24
CA ALA A 91 -7.81 -10.92 -0.61
C ALA A 91 -7.52 -9.64 0.22
N ILE A 92 -7.75 -9.66 1.53
CA ILE A 92 -7.49 -8.52 2.41
C ILE A 92 -6.01 -8.46 2.76
N VAL A 93 -5.39 -7.33 2.43
CA VAL A 93 -4.01 -6.99 2.80
C VAL A 93 -4.10 -5.86 3.84
N VAL A 94 -3.48 -6.07 4.99
CA VAL A 94 -3.43 -5.07 6.07
C VAL A 94 -2.02 -4.50 6.14
N VAL A 95 -1.89 -3.20 5.92
CA VAL A 95 -0.65 -2.44 6.12
C VAL A 95 -0.51 -2.16 7.61
N ILE A 96 0.64 -2.49 8.21
CA ILE A 96 0.87 -2.26 9.64
C ILE A 96 1.34 -0.82 9.84
N LYS A 97 0.71 -0.14 10.80
CA LYS A 97 0.68 1.31 10.96
C LYS A 97 0.06 2.00 9.76
N GLU A 98 0.86 2.48 8.80
CA GLU A 98 0.37 3.29 7.67
C GLU A 98 1.31 3.18 6.46
N ILE A 99 0.81 3.52 5.26
CA ILE A 99 1.55 3.47 3.99
C ILE A 99 2.81 4.35 3.98
N GLU A 100 2.87 5.41 4.79
CA GLU A 100 4.05 6.29 4.93
C GLU A 100 5.32 5.52 5.33
N SER A 101 5.16 4.49 6.16
CA SER A 101 6.26 3.60 6.53
C SER A 101 6.86 2.93 5.30
N TRP A 102 6.02 2.50 4.34
CA TRP A 102 6.45 1.87 3.10
C TRP A 102 7.23 2.84 2.22
N TYR A 103 6.83 4.11 2.16
CA TYR A 103 7.55 5.13 1.38
C TYR A 103 9.02 5.29 1.80
N LEU A 104 9.30 5.19 3.11
CA LEU A 104 10.67 5.28 3.64
C LEU A 104 11.42 3.95 3.55
N ALA A 105 10.70 2.82 3.58
CA ALA A 105 11.30 1.48 3.62
C ALA A 105 12.24 1.22 2.43
N GLY A 106 11.93 1.75 1.25
CA GLY A 106 12.76 1.56 0.05
C GLY A 106 14.00 2.46 -0.04
N ILE A 107 14.29 3.28 0.98
CA ILE A 107 15.39 4.23 0.94
C ILE A 107 16.63 3.68 1.66
N GLY A 108 17.67 3.41 0.87
CA GLY A 108 18.97 2.98 1.37
C GLY A 108 19.79 4.11 2.01
N ASN A 109 20.76 3.74 2.84
CA ASN A 109 21.49 4.66 3.73
C ASN A 109 22.18 5.82 2.98
N HIS A 110 22.76 5.54 1.81
CA HIS A 110 23.37 6.57 0.97
C HIS A 110 22.34 7.58 0.45
N ARG A 111 21.14 7.11 0.06
CA ARG A 111 20.04 7.99 -0.39
C ARG A 111 19.44 8.77 0.78
N SER A 112 19.28 8.15 1.95
CA SER A 112 18.85 8.86 3.17
C SER A 112 19.73 10.09 3.43
N ARG A 113 21.06 9.92 3.43
CA ARG A 113 22.01 11.03 3.63
C ARG A 113 21.87 12.12 2.57
N LYS A 114 21.77 11.77 1.29
CA LYS A 114 21.56 12.74 0.20
C LYS A 114 20.23 13.49 0.32
N LEU A 115 19.20 12.80 0.80
CA LEU A 115 17.89 13.38 1.04
C LEU A 115 17.84 14.19 2.33
N GLN A 116 18.86 14.14 3.20
CA GLN A 116 18.87 14.72 4.56
C GLN A 116 17.85 14.04 5.50
N LEU A 117 17.69 12.73 5.33
CA LEU A 117 16.89 11.88 6.19
C LEU A 117 17.81 11.10 7.16
N PRO A 118 17.32 10.77 8.37
CA PRO A 118 18.00 9.82 9.22
C PRO A 118 18.13 8.47 8.52
N VAL A 119 19.19 7.73 8.87
CA VAL A 119 19.32 6.34 8.47
C VAL A 119 18.44 5.51 9.40
N LEU A 120 17.39 4.92 8.83
CA LEU A 120 16.46 4.08 9.54
C LEU A 120 16.78 2.61 9.25
N GLU A 121 16.99 1.80 10.29
CA GLU A 121 17.16 0.35 10.16
C GLU A 121 15.82 -0.37 10.00
N SER A 122 14.75 0.17 10.59
CA SER A 122 13.37 -0.28 10.41
C SER A 122 12.43 0.92 10.25
N THR A 123 11.31 0.68 9.57
CA THR A 123 10.23 1.66 9.38
C THR A 123 8.89 1.18 9.95
N ASP A 124 8.84 0.00 10.57
CA ASP A 124 7.60 -0.63 11.06
C ASP A 124 6.76 0.28 11.98
N ASP A 125 7.42 1.16 12.73
CA ASP A 125 6.79 2.01 13.74
C ASP A 125 6.54 3.46 13.31
N ILE A 126 6.94 3.83 12.09
CA ILE A 126 6.77 5.18 11.55
C ILE A 126 5.29 5.50 11.36
N THR A 127 4.82 6.58 11.97
CA THR A 127 3.49 7.14 11.72
C THR A 127 3.54 8.24 10.65
N LYS A 128 2.38 8.73 10.21
CA LYS A 128 2.21 9.88 9.33
C LYS A 128 2.80 11.14 9.94
N GLU A 129 2.67 11.33 11.25
CA GLU A 129 3.26 12.46 11.98
C GLU A 129 4.78 12.39 11.92
N ASP A 130 5.37 11.23 12.21
CA ASP A 130 6.81 11.00 12.10
C ASP A 130 7.28 11.26 10.67
N PHE A 131 6.59 10.70 9.68
CA PHE A 131 6.89 10.89 8.27
C PHE A 131 6.87 12.37 7.88
N ASN A 132 5.86 13.12 8.34
CA ASN A 132 5.74 14.55 8.05
C ASN A 132 6.84 15.37 8.72
N ALA A 133 7.24 15.00 9.94
CA ALA A 133 8.35 15.64 10.64
C ALA A 133 9.70 15.38 9.97
N LEU A 134 9.84 14.26 9.25
CA LEU A 134 11.04 13.93 8.49
C LEU A 134 11.19 14.71 7.19
N ILE A 135 10.17 15.43 6.71
CA ILE A 135 10.21 16.13 5.42
C ILE A 135 11.24 17.27 5.49
N PRO A 136 12.33 17.20 4.72
CA PRO A 136 13.35 18.25 4.75
C PRO A 136 12.80 19.58 4.17
N PRO A 137 13.18 20.76 4.70
CA PRO A 137 12.66 22.05 4.26
C PRO A 137 12.86 22.40 2.78
N LYS A 138 13.80 21.72 2.10
CA LYS A 138 14.06 21.90 0.67
C LYS A 138 12.92 21.41 -0.23
N PHE A 139 12.04 20.54 0.26
CA PHE A 139 10.91 20.04 -0.52
C PHE A 139 9.74 21.01 -0.43
N ARG A 140 9.14 21.32 -1.59
CA ARG A 140 8.07 22.33 -1.67
C ARG A 140 6.73 21.84 -1.10
N SER A 141 6.58 20.52 -0.97
CA SER A 141 5.38 19.88 -0.42
C SER A 141 5.67 18.43 -0.02
N ARG A 142 4.80 17.85 0.81
CA ARG A 142 4.78 16.40 1.12
C ARG A 142 4.77 15.56 -0.15
N ARG A 143 3.96 15.96 -1.13
CA ARG A 143 3.84 15.31 -2.44
C ARG A 143 5.16 15.34 -3.23
N ASP A 144 5.89 16.43 -3.20
CA ASP A 144 7.21 16.56 -3.85
C ASP A 144 8.23 15.62 -3.19
N PHE A 145 8.25 15.59 -1.87
CA PHE A 145 9.07 14.65 -1.10
C PHE A 145 8.75 13.18 -1.43
N MET A 146 7.48 12.78 -1.37
CA MET A 146 7.04 11.43 -1.72
C MET A 146 7.42 11.04 -3.15
N ASN A 147 7.28 11.96 -4.10
CA ASN A 147 7.71 11.73 -5.47
C ASN A 147 9.20 11.45 -5.56
N GLU A 148 10.02 12.19 -4.81
CA GLU A 148 11.47 11.97 -4.79
C GLU A 148 11.85 10.63 -4.16
N LEU A 149 11.17 10.21 -3.08
CA LEU A 149 11.36 8.88 -2.48
C LEU A 149 11.10 7.77 -3.52
N LEU A 150 9.99 7.85 -4.24
CA LEU A 150 9.61 6.83 -5.22
C LEU A 150 10.58 6.72 -6.41
N LYS A 151 11.34 7.78 -6.75
CA LYS A 151 12.35 7.73 -7.82
C LYS A 151 13.56 6.87 -7.47
N HIS A 152 13.89 6.77 -6.18
CA HIS A 152 15.07 6.05 -5.68
C HIS A 152 14.69 4.83 -4.85
N TYR A 153 13.46 4.35 -5.03
CA TYR A 153 12.89 3.28 -4.23
C TYR A 153 13.49 1.93 -4.60
N ASP A 154 14.00 1.21 -3.60
CA ASP A 154 14.54 -0.13 -3.76
C ASP A 154 13.66 -1.15 -3.01
N ILE A 155 13.08 -2.08 -3.78
CA ILE A 155 12.20 -3.14 -3.26
C ILE A 155 12.94 -4.06 -2.29
N THR A 156 14.20 -4.40 -2.58
CA THR A 156 15.00 -5.30 -1.75
C THR A 156 15.25 -4.67 -0.38
N ILE A 157 15.54 -3.37 -0.36
CA ILE A 157 15.71 -2.61 0.88
C ILE A 157 14.37 -2.50 1.62
N ALA A 158 13.27 -2.25 0.91
CA ALA A 158 11.95 -2.17 1.50
C ALA A 158 11.52 -3.45 2.21
N ILE A 159 11.80 -4.62 1.60
CA ILE A 159 11.56 -5.94 2.21
C ILE A 159 12.37 -6.12 3.50
N GLN A 160 13.60 -5.58 3.56
CA GLN A 160 14.43 -5.68 4.76
C GLN A 160 13.96 -4.73 5.88
N LYS A 161 13.50 -3.53 5.53
CA LYS A 161 13.20 -2.45 6.49
C LYS A 161 11.75 -2.41 6.99
N ASN A 162 10.83 -3.15 6.36
CA ASN A 162 9.43 -3.12 6.76
C ASN A 162 8.79 -4.50 6.65
N LYS A 163 8.36 -5.04 7.79
CA LYS A 163 7.77 -6.39 7.89
C LYS A 163 6.46 -6.49 7.14
N SER A 164 5.63 -5.44 7.15
CA SER A 164 4.34 -5.47 6.46
C SER A 164 4.50 -5.36 4.94
N PHE A 165 5.46 -4.58 4.46
CA PHE A 165 5.84 -4.57 3.04
C PHE A 165 6.43 -5.93 2.63
N ALA A 166 7.31 -6.51 3.45
CA ALA A 166 7.87 -7.83 3.20
C ALA A 166 6.79 -8.91 3.10
N TYR A 167 5.82 -8.90 4.02
CA TYR A 167 4.67 -9.82 3.98
C TYR A 167 3.82 -9.61 2.73
N PHE A 168 3.61 -8.36 2.30
CA PHE A 168 2.88 -8.06 1.08
C PHE A 168 3.61 -8.51 -0.20
N TRP A 169 4.94 -8.49 -0.19
CA TRP A 169 5.77 -8.79 -1.37
C TRP A 169 6.07 -10.28 -1.57
N GLN A 170 5.74 -11.14 -0.59
CA GLN A 170 5.88 -12.60 -0.67
C GLN A 170 4.74 -13.24 -1.48
#